data_AF-A0A401YR32-F1
#
_entry.id   AF-A0A401YR32-F1
#
_cell.length_a   1.000
_cell.length_b   1.000
_cell.length_c   1.000
_cell.angle_alpha   90.00
_cell.angle_beta   90.00
_cell.angle_gamma   90.00
#
_symmetry.space_group_name_H-M   'P 1'
#
loop_
_entity.id
_entity.type
_entity.pdbx_description
1 polymer ?
#
loop_
_entity_poly.entity_id
_entity_poly.type
_entity_poly.pdbx_seq_one_letter_code
_entity_poly.pdbx_strand_id
1 'polypeptide(L)'
;MKKHLPVAVLVALGMVITLAPSTTDMSSPRLGTTERPFLRNLFPSCGSASSWDDGGDRPMTPVTKTLDPLEKGRDDRRSVTVDGHLATSFVPVAMSPGHEDDGSVTTATPTGIKEVGNAVTTDGVIGDGPHGSRGDGRGDFDFYRVDADAGQTISVKVRSRSGTLDSAVTLYDASGNVVATADDVPGGTNTTLIETVGIGGIYHVMISASGSRPADPFDSAGGNGVTSEGPYTLDISAGVVAATDYTVCLRKGDVIGAAVDGVPDKVAIYRPGGTEAEGSTGNVAHNHPAKSPLPSGKLSADDIADRTGVYRVRVSGDVTGSYTLTVLTTRPNLERTGRVQTIVLDFAGARLDPSIFAGAGLPPVAAGPRATSPMRSFLDGWGLDASDELPLSDAITAAVRRSVQADVDASNVNHRFAVRVLNGARDPEPADPSDVDHVIVGGTVAETGLPTLGVSTSIDTGNFDTQDTSIIMLDVLSGSADNTSSLNHYMTPQSNRIAYISRVIANLVSHEIGHSVGNWHTTSDDGVFGLMDHDKSFMDPGPDGIGGTFDDPAPQHFGVDTFSPADGLSGTEDTLTRTAFGLSH
;
A
#
# COMPACT_ATOMS: atom_id res chain seq x y z
N MET A 1 35.72 -6.55 37.58
CA MET A 1 34.82 -6.98 38.68
C MET A 1 33.47 -7.28 38.04
N LYS A 2 33.09 -8.55 37.76
CA LYS A 2 32.06 -9.35 38.50
C LYS A 2 30.92 -8.46 39.05
N LYS A 3 29.61 -8.61 38.77
CA LYS A 3 28.66 -9.65 38.29
C LYS A 3 27.35 -8.85 37.93
N HIS A 4 26.35 -9.30 37.18
CA HIS A 4 25.43 -10.42 37.41
C HIS A 4 24.46 -10.59 36.21
N LEU A 5 24.24 -11.85 35.79
CA LEU A 5 23.05 -12.36 35.09
C LEU A 5 21.89 -12.63 36.08
N PRO A 6 20.65 -12.77 35.58
CA PRO A 6 19.67 -13.77 36.04
C PRO A 6 19.28 -14.70 34.86
N VAL A 7 19.55 -16.01 34.86
CA VAL A 7 18.88 -17.16 35.52
C VAL A 7 17.37 -17.31 35.21
N ALA A 8 17.09 -18.46 34.60
CA ALA A 8 15.81 -19.00 34.12
C ALA A 8 14.82 -19.41 35.22
N VAL A 9 13.54 -19.55 34.84
CA VAL A 9 12.53 -20.32 35.56
C VAL A 9 11.90 -21.36 34.63
N LEU A 10 11.97 -22.61 35.08
CA LEU A 10 11.37 -23.81 34.52
C LEU A 10 10.13 -24.12 35.37
N VAL A 11 8.96 -24.37 34.77
CA VAL A 11 7.85 -25.06 35.46
C VAL A 11 7.32 -26.16 34.55
N ALA A 12 7.44 -27.39 35.04
CA ALA A 12 6.84 -28.59 34.50
C ALA A 12 5.47 -28.83 35.17
N LEU A 13 4.48 -29.29 34.39
CA LEU A 13 3.41 -30.15 34.90
C LEU A 13 3.11 -31.22 33.85
N GLY A 14 3.39 -32.46 34.20
CA GLY A 14 2.97 -33.63 33.45
C GLY A 14 1.60 -34.13 33.91
N MET A 15 0.85 -34.72 32.98
CA MET A 15 -0.12 -35.76 33.31
C MET A 15 -0.17 -36.77 32.15
N VAL A 16 0.22 -37.99 32.47
CA VAL A 16 0.03 -39.25 31.73
C VAL A 16 -1.11 -39.95 32.52
N ILE A 17 -2.11 -40.68 32.00
CA ILE A 17 -2.15 -41.94 31.24
C ILE A 17 -3.65 -42.21 30.97
N THR A 18 -4.03 -42.65 29.76
CA THR A 18 -4.67 -43.97 29.51
C THR A 18 -4.98 -44.15 28.02
N LEU A 19 -4.27 -45.09 27.40
CA LEU A 19 -4.63 -45.77 26.15
C LEU A 19 -4.96 -47.23 26.49
N ALA A 20 -6.03 -47.78 25.93
CA ALA A 20 -6.16 -49.21 25.64
C ALA A 20 -7.30 -49.46 24.61
N PRO A 21 -7.25 -50.57 23.86
CA PRO A 21 -7.66 -50.63 22.45
C PRO A 21 -8.82 -51.60 22.18
N SER A 22 -9.35 -51.62 20.95
CA SER A 22 -9.92 -52.85 20.38
C SER A 22 -9.98 -52.82 18.84
N THR A 23 -9.49 -53.91 18.27
CA THR A 23 -9.40 -54.26 16.85
C THR A 23 -10.64 -54.98 16.30
N THR A 24 -10.72 -55.07 14.96
CA THR A 24 -11.45 -56.06 14.11
C THR A 24 -12.99 -56.01 14.15
N ASP A 25 -13.73 -56.04 13.03
CA ASP A 25 -13.72 -57.08 11.99
C ASP A 25 -14.48 -56.65 10.71
N MET A 26 -14.18 -57.34 9.61
CA MET A 26 -14.82 -57.27 8.29
C MET A 26 -16.18 -57.99 8.28
N SER A 27 -17.18 -57.40 7.62
CA SER A 27 -18.17 -58.17 6.83
C SER A 27 -18.98 -57.26 5.91
N SER A 28 -18.88 -57.48 4.60
CA SER A 28 -19.88 -57.04 3.61
C SER A 28 -21.15 -57.91 3.72
N PRO A 29 -22.32 -57.35 3.36
CA PRO A 29 -22.95 -57.86 2.15
C PRO A 29 -23.51 -56.76 1.24
N ARG A 30 -23.45 -57.03 -0.08
CA ARG A 30 -24.14 -56.28 -1.13
C ARG A 30 -25.63 -56.63 -1.11
N LEU A 31 -26.50 -55.62 -1.26
CA LEU A 31 -27.59 -55.53 -2.26
C LEU A 31 -28.55 -54.39 -1.88
N GLY A 32 -28.97 -53.59 -2.86
CA GLY A 32 -30.19 -52.78 -2.77
C GLY A 32 -30.01 -51.31 -3.12
N THR A 33 -30.21 -51.00 -4.39
CA THR A 33 -30.38 -49.67 -4.98
C THR A 33 -31.57 -48.91 -4.39
N THR A 34 -31.38 -47.65 -3.96
CA THR A 34 -32.26 -46.49 -4.25
C THR A 34 -31.70 -45.18 -3.65
N GLU A 35 -31.59 -44.18 -4.53
CA GLU A 35 -31.70 -42.72 -4.31
C GLU A 35 -31.02 -42.05 -3.09
N ARG A 36 -29.96 -41.28 -3.38
CA ARG A 36 -29.49 -40.19 -2.52
C ARG A 36 -30.18 -38.88 -2.94
N PRO A 37 -30.63 -38.08 -1.96
CA PRO A 37 -30.28 -36.67 -1.99
C PRO A 37 -29.79 -36.18 -0.62
N PHE A 38 -29.32 -34.94 -0.58
CA PHE A 38 -28.80 -34.18 0.57
C PHE A 38 -27.33 -34.39 0.91
N LEU A 39 -26.50 -33.56 0.27
CA LEU A 39 -25.47 -32.72 0.90
C LEU A 39 -24.99 -31.71 -0.16
N ARG A 40 -25.76 -30.64 -0.33
CA ARG A 40 -25.34 -29.40 -1.00
C ARG A 40 -25.84 -28.25 -0.11
N ASN A 41 -25.02 -27.20 -0.02
CA ASN A 41 -25.25 -25.90 0.60
C ASN A 41 -24.66 -25.71 2.00
N LEU A 42 -23.38 -25.35 2.04
CA LEU A 42 -22.76 -24.57 3.13
C LEU A 42 -21.83 -23.45 2.61
N PHE A 43 -22.03 -22.99 1.37
CA PHE A 43 -21.46 -21.75 0.84
C PHE A 43 -22.54 -21.05 0.02
N PRO A 44 -22.79 -19.74 0.18
CA PRO A 44 -23.71 -19.03 -0.69
C PRO A 44 -23.09 -19.03 -2.10
N SER A 45 -23.67 -19.82 -3.00
CA SER A 45 -23.35 -19.75 -4.42
C SER A 45 -23.70 -18.37 -4.95
N CYS A 46 -22.99 -17.89 -5.99
CA CYS A 46 -23.31 -16.66 -6.75
C CYS A 46 -24.70 -16.69 -7.47
N GLY A 47 -25.66 -17.46 -6.97
CA GLY A 47 -27.07 -17.46 -7.33
C GLY A 47 -27.90 -17.32 -6.06
N SER A 48 -28.69 -16.24 -6.01
CA SER A 48 -29.63 -15.81 -4.96
C SER A 48 -29.03 -15.53 -3.58
N ALA A 49 -28.45 -14.35 -3.40
CA ALA A 49 -28.43 -13.70 -2.08
C ALA A 49 -29.84 -13.12 -1.85
N SER A 50 -30.63 -13.74 -0.99
CA SER A 50 -31.89 -13.17 -0.51
C SER A 50 -31.61 -11.98 0.39
N SER A 51 -32.38 -10.90 0.22
CA SER A 51 -32.43 -9.78 1.14
C SER A 51 -32.67 -10.28 2.56
N TRP A 52 -31.76 -9.96 3.48
CA TRP A 52 -31.99 -10.14 4.90
C TRP A 52 -32.77 -8.92 5.39
N ASP A 53 -34.03 -9.13 5.73
CA ASP A 53 -34.92 -8.13 6.31
C ASP A 53 -35.08 -8.46 7.79
N ASP A 54 -34.31 -7.78 8.64
CA ASP A 54 -34.44 -7.91 10.10
C ASP A 54 -35.02 -6.60 10.66
N GLY A 55 -36.33 -6.63 10.89
CA GLY A 55 -37.03 -5.59 11.62
C GLY A 55 -36.64 -5.55 13.09
N GLY A 56 -36.53 -4.33 13.63
CA GLY A 56 -36.64 -4.05 15.07
C GLY A 56 -35.37 -3.53 15.73
N ASP A 57 -35.27 -2.19 15.78
CA ASP A 57 -34.65 -1.38 16.85
C ASP A 57 -33.33 -1.91 17.46
N ARG A 58 -32.18 -1.57 16.82
CA ARG A 58 -30.78 -1.69 17.32
C ARG A 58 -29.77 -1.09 16.31
N PRO A 59 -28.49 -0.81 16.68
CA PRO A 59 -27.65 0.26 16.11
C PRO A 59 -27.48 0.15 14.60
N MET A 60 -27.37 1.28 13.90
CA MET A 60 -27.36 1.39 12.43
C MET A 60 -26.55 0.28 11.76
N THR A 61 -27.26 -0.75 11.30
CA THR A 61 -26.69 -1.85 10.52
C THR A 61 -26.35 -1.31 9.12
N PRO A 62 -25.19 -1.68 8.54
CA PRO A 62 -24.89 -1.33 7.16
C PRO A 62 -26.03 -1.76 6.24
N VAL A 63 -26.55 -0.82 5.44
CA VAL A 63 -27.56 -1.17 4.44
C VAL A 63 -26.86 -1.94 3.34
N THR A 64 -27.18 -3.23 3.19
CA THR A 64 -26.63 -4.06 2.12
C THR A 64 -27.53 -3.96 0.89
N LYS A 65 -26.98 -3.50 -0.22
CA LYS A 65 -27.62 -3.51 -1.54
C LYS A 65 -26.91 -4.51 -2.44
N THR A 66 -27.68 -5.35 -3.10
CA THR A 66 -27.15 -6.15 -4.20
C THR A 66 -27.12 -5.27 -5.43
N LEU A 67 -25.94 -5.14 -6.06
CA LEU A 67 -25.88 -4.52 -7.38
C LEU A 67 -26.66 -5.39 -8.34
N ASP A 68 -27.49 -4.77 -9.19
CA ASP A 68 -28.08 -5.47 -10.32
C ASP A 68 -26.97 -6.19 -11.11
N PRO A 69 -27.29 -7.30 -11.81
CA PRO A 69 -26.28 -8.01 -12.58
C PRO A 69 -25.54 -7.02 -13.48
N LEU A 70 -24.25 -6.81 -13.18
CA LEU A 70 -23.44 -5.81 -13.86
C LEU A 70 -23.61 -5.98 -15.38
N GLU A 71 -24.00 -4.89 -16.06
CA GLU A 71 -24.38 -4.97 -17.48
C GLU A 71 -23.18 -5.40 -18.31
N LYS A 72 -23.36 -6.43 -19.16
CA LYS A 72 -22.26 -6.92 -20.01
C LYS A 72 -21.95 -5.88 -21.09
N GLY A 73 -20.78 -5.26 -20.99
CA GLY A 73 -20.19 -4.41 -22.02
C GLY A 73 -19.59 -5.20 -23.19
N ARG A 74 -19.02 -4.47 -24.16
CA ARG A 74 -18.47 -5.05 -25.41
C ARG A 74 -17.28 -6.00 -25.19
N ASP A 75 -16.63 -5.98 -24.02
CA ASP A 75 -15.35 -6.67 -23.76
C ASP A 75 -15.30 -7.44 -22.43
N ASP A 76 -16.38 -8.14 -22.04
CA ASP A 76 -16.54 -8.81 -20.72
C ASP A 76 -16.47 -7.90 -19.48
N ARG A 77 -16.08 -6.65 -19.67
CA ARG A 77 -16.28 -5.53 -18.75
C ARG A 77 -17.73 -5.44 -18.34
N ARG A 78 -17.96 -5.21 -17.06
CA ARG A 78 -19.28 -4.96 -16.52
C ARG A 78 -19.22 -3.77 -15.59
N SER A 79 -20.16 -2.84 -15.74
CA SER A 79 -20.20 -1.63 -14.93
C SER A 79 -21.61 -1.37 -14.45
N VAL A 80 -21.72 -0.73 -13.29
CA VAL A 80 -22.98 -0.20 -12.77
C VAL A 80 -22.69 1.11 -12.07
N THR A 81 -23.60 2.06 -12.24
CA THR A 81 -23.61 3.32 -11.51
C THR A 81 -24.85 3.36 -10.63
N VAL A 82 -24.67 3.68 -9.36
CA VAL A 82 -25.73 3.71 -8.36
C VAL A 82 -25.72 5.05 -7.63
N ASP A 83 -26.90 5.68 -7.56
CA ASP A 83 -27.11 6.81 -6.69
C ASP A 83 -27.43 6.33 -5.27
N GLY A 84 -26.69 6.86 -4.30
CA GLY A 84 -26.82 6.54 -2.90
C GLY A 84 -26.99 7.79 -2.04
N HIS A 85 -27.27 7.56 -0.75
CA HIS A 85 -27.42 8.60 0.24
C HIS A 85 -26.94 8.10 1.60
N LEU A 86 -26.07 8.87 2.27
CA LEU A 86 -25.67 8.62 3.66
C LEU A 86 -26.61 9.39 4.57
N ALA A 87 -27.18 8.71 5.57
CA ALA A 87 -28.27 9.23 6.40
C ALA A 87 -27.82 9.78 7.77
N THR A 88 -26.52 9.88 8.02
CA THR A 88 -25.96 10.31 9.31
C THR A 88 -25.00 11.46 9.10
N SER A 89 -25.08 12.46 9.97
CA SER A 89 -24.17 13.59 10.00
C SER A 89 -23.67 13.76 11.42
N PHE A 90 -22.36 13.85 11.61
CA PHE A 90 -21.79 14.35 12.84
C PHE A 90 -21.68 15.87 12.71
N VAL A 91 -22.32 16.59 13.62
CA VAL A 91 -22.27 18.06 13.66
C VAL A 91 -21.10 18.46 14.55
N PRO A 92 -20.03 19.07 14.01
CA PRO A 92 -18.88 19.45 14.81
C PRO A 92 -19.23 20.55 15.81
N VAL A 93 -18.80 20.37 17.07
CA VAL A 93 -18.83 21.41 18.09
C VAL A 93 -17.49 22.14 18.09
N ALA A 94 -17.51 23.46 17.94
CA ALA A 94 -16.28 24.26 18.00
C ALA A 94 -15.67 24.22 19.40
N MET A 95 -14.37 23.95 19.48
CA MET A 95 -13.59 24.05 20.71
C MET A 95 -12.47 25.08 20.56
N SER A 96 -11.99 25.63 21.68
CA SER A 96 -10.83 26.50 21.68
C SER A 96 -9.58 25.74 21.22
N PRO A 97 -8.62 26.42 20.54
CA PRO A 97 -7.31 25.86 20.26
C PRO A 97 -6.62 25.32 21.51
N GLY A 98 -5.75 24.32 21.32
CA GLY A 98 -4.90 23.76 22.36
C GLY A 98 -4.00 24.80 23.03
N HIS A 99 -3.52 24.45 24.23
CA HIS A 99 -2.55 25.27 24.95
C HIS A 99 -1.18 24.62 24.85
N GLU A 100 -0.21 25.34 24.27
CA GLU A 100 1.18 24.93 24.30
C GLU A 100 1.74 24.76 25.73
N ASP A 101 2.57 23.76 26.00
CA ASP A 101 3.02 22.68 25.10
C ASP A 101 1.99 21.55 25.03
N ASP A 102 1.47 21.21 23.83
CA ASP A 102 0.58 20.06 23.61
C ASP A 102 1.17 18.97 22.69
N GLY A 103 2.50 18.95 22.54
CA GLY A 103 3.24 18.01 21.68
C GLY A 103 3.50 16.62 22.23
N SER A 104 2.72 16.15 23.22
CA SER A 104 2.83 14.80 23.73
C SER A 104 1.48 14.20 24.14
N VAL A 105 1.43 12.87 24.23
CA VAL A 105 0.28 12.15 24.81
C VAL A 105 -0.09 12.67 26.20
N THR A 106 0.87 13.09 27.01
CA THR A 106 0.62 13.55 28.39
C THR A 106 0.06 14.97 28.47
N THR A 107 0.28 15.76 27.43
CA THR A 107 -0.14 17.17 27.32
C THR A 107 -1.28 17.37 26.33
N ALA A 108 -1.77 16.29 25.72
CA ALA A 108 -2.80 16.30 24.70
C ALA A 108 -4.04 17.12 25.08
N THR A 109 -4.47 17.98 24.17
CA THR A 109 -5.66 18.80 24.26
C THR A 109 -6.93 17.92 24.32
N PRO A 110 -7.74 17.97 25.40
CA PRO A 110 -8.95 17.17 25.50
C PRO A 110 -10.03 17.64 24.53
N THR A 111 -10.49 16.74 23.64
CA THR A 111 -11.55 17.10 22.66
C THR A 111 -12.94 17.18 23.27
N GLY A 112 -13.21 16.43 24.35
CA GLY A 112 -14.56 16.30 24.92
C GLY A 112 -15.55 15.52 24.03
N ILE A 113 -15.07 14.83 22.98
CA ILE A 113 -15.90 13.89 22.21
C ILE A 113 -16.53 12.87 23.16
N LYS A 114 -17.78 12.47 22.88
CA LYS A 114 -18.76 11.80 23.76
C LYS A 114 -19.46 12.71 24.78
N GLU A 115 -18.81 13.76 25.27
CA GLU A 115 -19.44 14.71 26.19
C GLU A 115 -20.22 15.79 25.44
N VAL A 116 -19.61 16.37 24.41
CA VAL A 116 -20.21 17.46 23.62
C VAL A 116 -20.95 16.96 22.36
N GLY A 117 -20.72 15.71 21.98
CA GLY A 117 -21.23 15.11 20.76
C GLY A 117 -20.24 14.11 20.16
N ASN A 118 -20.39 13.82 18.87
CA ASN A 118 -19.53 12.86 18.15
C ASN A 118 -18.45 13.53 17.31
N ALA A 119 -18.44 14.86 17.22
CA ALA A 119 -17.47 15.60 16.41
C ALA A 119 -17.14 16.96 17.04
N VAL A 120 -15.90 17.38 16.85
CA VAL A 120 -15.41 18.71 17.20
C VAL A 120 -14.66 19.33 16.03
N THR A 121 -14.56 20.65 16.06
CA THR A 121 -13.74 21.42 15.12
C THR A 121 -12.90 22.44 15.87
N THR A 122 -11.66 22.65 15.46
CA THR A 122 -10.76 23.63 16.05
C THR A 122 -9.74 24.14 15.03
N ASP A 123 -8.98 25.16 15.45
CA ASP A 123 -7.83 25.68 14.73
C ASP A 123 -6.56 25.36 15.52
N GLY A 124 -5.45 25.11 14.83
CA GLY A 124 -4.13 24.94 15.42
C GLY A 124 -3.03 25.50 14.52
N VAL A 125 -1.77 25.43 14.97
CA VAL A 125 -0.60 25.90 14.23
C VAL A 125 0.59 24.99 14.52
N ILE A 126 1.00 24.17 13.55
CA ILE A 126 2.31 23.51 13.65
C ILE A 126 3.39 24.60 13.53
N GLY A 127 4.23 24.72 14.56
CA GLY A 127 5.35 25.66 14.68
C GLY A 127 5.17 26.75 15.74
N ASP A 128 4.11 26.73 16.55
CA ASP A 128 3.90 27.67 17.66
C ASP A 128 4.26 27.12 19.05
N GLY A 129 4.51 25.81 19.15
CA GLY A 129 5.06 25.14 20.31
C GLY A 129 6.57 25.33 20.51
N PRO A 130 7.11 24.85 21.66
CA PRO A 130 8.51 25.08 22.05
C PRO A 130 9.55 24.38 21.17
N HIS A 131 9.12 23.45 20.32
CA HIS A 131 10.01 22.61 19.50
C HIS A 131 9.96 22.93 17.99
N GLY A 132 9.08 23.85 17.58
CA GLY A 132 9.06 24.40 16.22
C GLY A 132 10.30 25.21 15.86
N SER A 133 10.29 25.82 14.67
CA SER A 133 11.41 26.55 14.07
C SER A 133 11.88 27.77 14.87
N ARG A 134 10.98 28.35 15.68
CA ARG A 134 11.29 29.44 16.62
C ARG A 134 11.80 28.97 17.97
N GLY A 135 11.67 27.67 18.24
CA GLY A 135 12.11 26.99 19.45
C GLY A 135 13.48 26.35 19.27
N ASP A 136 13.58 25.06 19.62
CA ASP A 136 14.81 24.28 19.44
C ASP A 136 14.88 23.49 18.12
N GLY A 137 13.86 23.62 17.26
CA GLY A 137 13.86 23.10 15.90
C GLY A 137 13.80 21.58 15.80
N ARG A 138 13.37 20.88 16.85
CA ARG A 138 13.19 19.43 16.83
C ARG A 138 11.86 18.99 16.20
N GLY A 139 10.98 19.92 15.84
CA GLY A 139 9.67 19.64 15.24
C GLY A 139 8.56 19.92 16.24
N ASP A 140 7.43 20.42 15.75
CA ASP A 140 6.26 20.74 16.56
C ASP A 140 5.13 19.77 16.28
N PHE A 141 4.38 19.41 17.32
CA PHE A 141 3.33 18.41 17.25
C PHE A 141 2.15 18.87 18.09
N ASP A 142 0.94 18.59 17.63
CA ASP A 142 -0.26 18.96 18.39
C ASP A 142 -1.04 17.67 18.69
N PHE A 143 -1.14 17.27 19.96
CA PHE A 143 -1.88 16.07 20.36
C PHE A 143 -3.28 16.40 20.85
N TYR A 144 -4.26 15.59 20.41
CA TYR A 144 -5.66 15.68 20.81
C TYR A 144 -6.15 14.36 21.39
N ARG A 145 -6.73 14.40 22.59
CA ARG A 145 -7.27 13.20 23.26
C ARG A 145 -8.71 12.92 22.82
N VAL A 146 -8.97 11.71 22.34
CA VAL A 146 -10.27 11.25 21.81
C VAL A 146 -10.71 9.98 22.53
N ASP A 147 -11.96 9.94 22.99
CA ASP A 147 -12.58 8.71 23.51
C ASP A 147 -13.39 8.03 22.40
N ALA A 148 -13.17 6.73 22.19
CA ALA A 148 -13.91 5.93 21.20
C ALA A 148 -14.31 4.57 21.79
N ASP A 149 -15.49 4.08 21.44
CA ASP A 149 -15.93 2.72 21.78
C ASP A 149 -15.53 1.73 20.68
N ALA A 150 -15.43 0.45 21.02
CA ALA A 150 -15.15 -0.60 20.04
C ALA A 150 -16.18 -0.58 18.90
N GLY A 151 -15.71 -0.60 17.66
CA GLY A 151 -16.51 -0.51 16.43
C GLY A 151 -16.89 0.91 16.02
N GLN A 152 -16.49 1.95 16.75
CA GLN A 152 -16.58 3.33 16.28
C GLN A 152 -15.44 3.65 15.31
N THR A 153 -15.71 4.58 14.39
CA THR A 153 -14.72 5.13 13.49
C THR A 153 -14.25 6.47 14.01
N ILE A 154 -12.94 6.64 14.14
CA ILE A 154 -12.27 7.92 14.35
C ILE A 154 -11.95 8.49 12.97
N SER A 155 -12.45 9.69 12.67
CA SER A 155 -12.21 10.43 11.44
C SER A 155 -11.53 11.74 11.78
N VAL A 156 -10.38 12.00 11.15
CA VAL A 156 -9.56 13.19 11.37
C VAL A 156 -9.35 13.85 10.01
N LYS A 157 -9.75 15.11 9.88
CA LYS A 157 -9.59 15.90 8.63
C LYS A 157 -8.82 17.17 8.96
N VAL A 158 -7.60 17.26 8.44
CA VAL A 158 -6.71 18.43 8.58
C VAL A 158 -6.74 19.22 7.29
N ARG A 159 -6.91 20.54 7.40
CA ARG A 159 -6.79 21.45 6.23
C ARG A 159 -5.79 22.56 6.48
N SER A 160 -4.77 22.61 5.64
CA SER A 160 -3.77 23.67 5.62
C SER A 160 -4.41 24.98 5.16
N ARG A 161 -4.41 26.04 6.00
CA ARG A 161 -5.10 27.31 5.68
C ARG A 161 -4.30 28.20 4.71
N SER A 162 -2.98 28.11 4.78
CA SER A 162 -2.04 28.86 3.93
C SER A 162 -1.43 27.99 2.82
N GLY A 163 -1.61 26.67 2.87
CA GLY A 163 -0.90 25.72 2.01
C GLY A 163 0.60 25.59 2.35
N THR A 164 1.04 26.09 3.51
CA THR A 164 2.45 26.05 3.93
C THR A 164 2.77 24.87 4.85
N LEU A 165 1.77 24.37 5.58
CA LEU A 165 1.86 23.10 6.28
C LEU A 165 1.49 22.01 5.29
N ASP A 166 2.41 21.07 5.12
CA ASP A 166 2.19 19.76 4.54
C ASP A 166 1.90 18.80 5.71
N SER A 167 0.63 18.53 5.98
CA SER A 167 0.21 17.90 7.24
C SER A 167 0.32 16.38 7.19
N ALA A 168 0.62 15.76 8.33
CA ALA A 168 0.46 14.32 8.55
C ALA A 168 -0.34 14.07 9.84
N VAL A 169 -0.95 12.88 9.95
CA VAL A 169 -1.72 12.47 11.12
C VAL A 169 -1.23 11.11 11.61
N THR A 170 -1.00 10.99 12.91
CA THR A 170 -0.79 9.69 13.58
C THR A 170 -1.83 9.48 14.67
N LEU A 171 -2.51 8.33 14.65
CA LEU A 171 -3.41 7.89 15.70
C LEU A 171 -2.67 6.92 16.62
N TYR A 172 -2.62 7.25 17.91
CA TYR A 172 -2.05 6.43 18.96
C TYR A 172 -3.13 5.84 19.87
N ASP A 173 -2.87 4.65 20.40
CA ASP A 173 -3.61 4.13 21.55
C ASP A 173 -3.16 4.81 22.87
N ALA A 174 -3.80 4.45 23.98
CA ALA A 174 -3.48 5.00 25.29
C ALA A 174 -2.05 4.67 25.79
N SER A 175 -1.39 3.67 25.21
CA SER A 175 -0.03 3.25 25.56
C SER A 175 1.03 3.86 24.63
N GLY A 176 0.64 4.69 23.67
CA GLY A 176 1.54 5.28 22.69
C GLY A 176 1.89 4.36 21.53
N ASN A 177 1.18 3.24 21.34
CA ASN A 177 1.35 2.43 20.13
C ASN A 177 0.60 3.07 18.97
N VAL A 178 1.18 3.02 17.78
CA VAL A 178 0.51 3.47 16.55
C VAL A 178 -0.65 2.53 16.24
N VAL A 179 -1.80 3.12 15.96
CA VAL A 179 -3.00 2.43 15.49
C VAL A 179 -3.15 2.64 13.98
N ALA A 180 -2.97 3.87 13.52
CA ALA A 180 -3.02 4.23 12.11
C ALA A 180 -2.22 5.51 11.85
N THR A 181 -1.75 5.70 10.63
CA THR A 181 -1.17 6.94 10.13
C THR A 181 -1.88 7.35 8.86
N ALA A 182 -1.76 8.62 8.48
CA ALA A 182 -2.16 9.12 7.17
C ALA A 182 -1.28 10.31 6.82
N ASP A 183 -0.95 10.45 5.54
CA ASP A 183 -0.30 11.64 5.00
C ASP A 183 -1.22 12.33 3.99
N ASP A 184 -0.76 13.44 3.43
CA ASP A 184 -1.46 14.09 2.32
C ASP A 184 -1.47 13.18 1.06
N VAL A 185 -2.38 13.48 0.13
CA VAL A 185 -2.39 12.81 -1.18
C VAL A 185 -1.58 13.61 -2.18
N PRO A 186 -0.94 12.98 -3.18
CA PRO A 186 -0.11 13.71 -4.14
C PRO A 186 -0.80 14.93 -4.77
N GLY A 187 -0.14 16.09 -4.69
CA GLY A 187 -0.67 17.38 -5.16
C GLY A 187 -1.56 18.11 -4.15
N GLY A 188 -1.65 17.61 -2.92
CA GLY A 188 -2.34 18.20 -1.77
C GLY A 188 -1.39 18.78 -0.72
N THR A 189 -1.96 19.13 0.42
CA THR A 189 -1.29 19.42 1.72
C THR A 189 -2.24 19.11 2.89
N ASN A 190 -3.36 18.45 2.59
CA ASN A 190 -4.46 18.20 3.50
C ASN A 190 -4.55 16.70 3.73
N THR A 191 -4.84 16.32 4.97
CA THR A 191 -4.72 14.92 5.40
C THR A 191 -6.03 14.44 5.96
N THR A 192 -6.40 13.21 5.61
CA THR A 192 -7.60 12.54 6.12
C THR A 192 -7.24 11.17 6.63
N LEU A 193 -7.48 10.92 7.92
CA LEU A 193 -7.36 9.60 8.55
C LEU A 193 -8.75 9.10 8.92
N ILE A 194 -9.09 7.87 8.54
CA ILE A 194 -10.37 7.22 8.88
C ILE A 194 -10.08 5.80 9.36
N GLU A 195 -10.21 5.58 10.67
CA GLU A 195 -9.83 4.32 11.31
C GLU A 195 -10.97 3.78 12.19
N THR A 196 -11.28 2.49 12.09
CA THR A 196 -12.34 1.85 12.90
C THR A 196 -11.72 1.05 14.03
N VAL A 197 -11.86 1.55 15.25
CA VAL A 197 -11.15 0.99 16.39
C VAL A 197 -11.79 -0.32 16.88
N GLY A 198 -10.99 -1.38 16.97
CA GLY A 198 -11.46 -2.69 17.45
C GLY A 198 -11.67 -2.76 18.97
N ILE A 199 -11.05 -1.84 19.73
CA ILE A 199 -11.07 -1.81 21.19
C ILE A 199 -11.56 -0.44 21.65
N GLY A 200 -12.47 -0.40 22.62
CA GLY A 200 -12.91 0.85 23.23
C GLY A 200 -11.86 1.40 24.18
N GLY A 201 -11.61 2.70 24.15
CA GLY A 201 -10.61 3.33 25.00
C GLY A 201 -10.32 4.78 24.63
N ILE A 202 -9.18 5.24 25.14
CA ILE A 202 -8.61 6.56 24.87
C ILE A 202 -7.62 6.40 23.73
N TYR A 203 -7.72 7.32 22.77
CA TYR A 203 -6.81 7.46 21.65
C TYR A 203 -6.25 8.88 21.64
N HIS A 204 -5.12 9.06 20.98
CA HIS A 204 -4.51 10.37 20.79
C HIS A 204 -4.24 10.61 19.31
N VAL A 205 -4.78 11.70 18.78
CA VAL A 205 -4.54 12.15 17.41
C VAL A 205 -3.40 13.15 17.48
N MET A 206 -2.28 12.83 16.82
CA MET A 206 -1.16 13.75 16.64
C MET A 206 -1.25 14.36 15.25
N ILE A 207 -1.24 15.69 15.19
CA ILE A 207 -1.04 16.44 13.95
C ILE A 207 0.43 16.83 13.88
N SER A 208 1.05 16.63 12.71
CA SER A 208 2.43 17.00 12.47
C SER A 208 2.63 17.49 11.04
N ALA A 209 3.85 17.90 10.71
CA ALA A 209 4.27 18.02 9.33
C ALA A 209 4.69 16.66 8.74
N SER A 210 4.49 16.45 7.44
CA SER A 210 4.93 15.25 6.74
C SER A 210 6.42 14.98 6.99
N GLY A 211 6.74 13.71 7.22
CA GLY A 211 8.07 13.23 7.58
C GLY A 211 8.56 13.61 9.00
N SER A 212 7.76 14.34 9.79
CA SER A 212 8.11 14.73 11.17
C SER A 212 7.30 13.97 12.21
N ARG A 213 7.98 13.36 13.19
CA ARG A 213 7.36 12.55 14.26
C ARG A 213 8.28 12.42 15.48
N PRO A 214 7.76 12.40 16.72
CA PRO A 214 8.58 12.12 17.89
C PRO A 214 8.97 10.64 17.96
N ALA A 215 10.21 10.37 18.40
CA ALA A 215 10.70 9.00 18.64
C ALA A 215 9.96 8.30 19.79
N ASP A 216 9.51 9.08 20.79
CA ASP A 216 8.66 8.64 21.90
C ASP A 216 7.45 9.60 21.96
N PRO A 217 6.19 9.14 21.76
CA PRO A 217 5.02 10.01 21.78
C PRO A 217 4.70 10.60 23.15
N PHE A 218 5.41 10.20 24.21
CA PHE A 218 5.34 10.80 25.55
C PHE A 218 6.38 11.91 25.78
N ASP A 219 7.24 12.21 24.79
CA ASP A 219 8.26 13.25 24.85
C ASP A 219 8.06 14.28 23.72
N SER A 220 7.54 15.47 24.05
CA SER A 220 7.34 16.56 23.08
C SER A 220 8.65 17.05 22.46
N ALA A 221 9.78 16.83 23.13
CA ALA A 221 11.10 17.16 22.62
C ALA A 221 11.68 16.11 21.66
N GLY A 222 11.03 14.95 21.48
CA GLY A 222 11.59 13.77 20.82
C GLY A 222 11.61 13.79 19.29
N GLY A 223 11.27 14.92 18.65
CA GLY A 223 11.14 15.03 17.20
C GLY A 223 12.46 14.96 16.41
N ASN A 224 12.33 14.68 15.11
CA ASN A 224 13.41 14.52 14.14
C ASN A 224 13.72 15.79 13.30
N GLY A 225 13.07 16.92 13.62
CA GLY A 225 13.28 18.21 12.98
C GLY A 225 12.02 18.82 12.37
N VAL A 226 12.14 20.08 11.94
CA VAL A 226 11.08 20.84 11.26
C VAL A 226 11.16 20.62 9.74
N THR A 227 10.07 20.17 9.13
CA THR A 227 9.94 20.02 7.67
C THR A 227 9.07 21.12 7.06
N SER A 228 7.82 21.24 7.52
CA SER A 228 6.90 22.32 7.16
C SER A 228 6.15 22.81 8.40
N GLU A 229 5.63 24.04 8.36
CA GLU A 229 4.92 24.68 9.48
C GLU A 229 3.78 25.55 8.95
N GLY A 230 2.74 25.71 9.76
CA GLY A 230 1.65 26.61 9.41
C GLY A 230 0.34 26.35 10.13
N PRO A 231 -0.61 27.29 9.97
CA PRO A 231 -1.94 27.19 10.55
C PRO A 231 -2.80 26.15 9.83
N TYR A 232 -3.57 25.39 10.59
CA TYR A 232 -4.53 24.42 10.08
C TYR A 232 -5.91 24.56 10.73
N THR A 233 -6.92 23.99 10.07
CA THR A 233 -8.22 23.66 10.67
C THR A 233 -8.32 22.16 10.85
N LEU A 234 -8.89 21.71 11.96
CA LEU A 234 -8.98 20.31 12.34
C LEU A 234 -10.43 19.95 12.66
N ASP A 235 -10.96 18.95 11.95
CA ASP A 235 -12.19 18.27 12.32
C ASP A 235 -11.84 16.88 12.85
N ILE A 236 -12.27 16.55 14.08
CA ILE A 236 -12.17 15.20 14.64
C ILE A 236 -13.58 14.70 14.92
N SER A 237 -13.88 13.48 14.50
CA SER A 237 -15.09 12.78 14.90
C SER A 237 -14.80 11.37 15.39
N ALA A 238 -15.61 10.89 16.34
CA ALA A 238 -15.60 9.50 16.78
C ALA A 238 -17.04 9.02 16.96
N GLY A 239 -17.41 7.97 16.22
CA GLY A 239 -18.76 7.42 16.27
C GLY A 239 -19.00 6.34 15.24
N VAL A 240 -20.20 5.76 15.25
CA VAL A 240 -20.63 4.83 14.19
C VAL A 240 -21.04 5.66 12.97
N VAL A 241 -20.19 5.65 11.94
CA VAL A 241 -20.43 6.38 10.69
C VAL A 241 -21.50 5.71 9.84
N ALA A 242 -22.16 6.50 8.96
CA ALA A 242 -23.06 5.92 7.97
C ALA A 242 -22.24 5.12 6.95
N ALA A 243 -22.70 3.91 6.65
CA ALA A 243 -22.11 3.06 5.64
C ALA A 243 -23.19 2.35 4.80
N THR A 244 -22.95 2.23 3.50
CA THR A 244 -23.74 1.38 2.60
C THR A 244 -22.82 0.34 1.98
N ASP A 245 -23.20 -0.94 2.08
CA ASP A 245 -22.48 -2.05 1.47
C ASP A 245 -23.14 -2.45 0.15
N TYR A 246 -22.34 -2.59 -0.89
CA TYR A 246 -22.74 -3.09 -2.20
C TYR A 246 -22.06 -4.43 -2.45
N THR A 247 -22.82 -5.49 -2.73
CA THR A 247 -22.22 -6.82 -2.96
C THR A 247 -21.94 -7.08 -4.43
N VAL A 248 -20.77 -7.63 -4.74
CA VAL A 248 -20.34 -8.01 -6.10
C VAL A 248 -19.84 -9.45 -6.08
N CYS A 249 -20.29 -10.27 -7.03
CA CYS A 249 -19.77 -11.62 -7.20
C CYS A 249 -18.56 -11.59 -8.13
N LEU A 250 -17.38 -11.93 -7.62
CA LEU A 250 -16.13 -12.00 -8.39
C LEU A 250 -15.63 -13.44 -8.50
N ARG A 251 -15.00 -13.73 -9.62
CA ARG A 251 -14.18 -14.94 -9.81
C ARG A 251 -12.74 -14.59 -9.44
N LYS A 252 -11.97 -15.59 -9.02
CA LYS A 252 -10.53 -15.44 -8.85
C LYS A 252 -9.90 -14.82 -10.11
N GLY A 253 -9.15 -13.73 -9.95
CA GLY A 253 -8.51 -12.94 -10.99
C GLY A 253 -9.38 -11.87 -11.65
N ASP A 254 -10.64 -11.70 -11.23
CA ASP A 254 -11.42 -10.56 -11.72
C ASP A 254 -10.82 -9.27 -11.10
N VAL A 255 -10.58 -8.29 -11.96
CA VAL A 255 -10.20 -6.93 -11.55
C VAL A 255 -11.48 -6.18 -11.20
N ILE A 256 -11.50 -5.52 -10.05
CA ILE A 256 -12.59 -4.63 -9.62
C ILE A 256 -12.04 -3.24 -9.39
N GLY A 257 -12.79 -2.22 -9.83
CA GLY A 257 -12.56 -0.82 -9.46
C GLY A 257 -13.86 -0.19 -9.00
N ALA A 258 -13.77 0.64 -7.97
CA ALA A 258 -14.87 1.40 -7.42
C ALA A 258 -14.50 2.88 -7.36
N ALA A 259 -15.38 3.76 -7.82
CA ALA A 259 -15.21 5.20 -7.70
C ALA A 259 -16.48 5.86 -7.14
N VAL A 260 -16.30 6.86 -6.29
CA VAL A 260 -17.39 7.55 -5.61
C VAL A 260 -17.23 9.05 -5.75
N ASP A 261 -18.32 9.72 -6.11
CA ASP A 261 -18.47 11.18 -6.06
C ASP A 261 -19.52 11.58 -5.03
N GLY A 262 -19.37 12.77 -4.44
CA GLY A 262 -20.32 13.33 -3.48
C GLY A 262 -19.78 13.42 -2.06
N VAL A 263 -20.67 13.22 -1.07
CA VAL A 263 -20.35 13.41 0.35
C VAL A 263 -19.46 12.36 1.04
N PRO A 264 -19.38 11.08 0.63
CA PRO A 264 -18.60 10.07 1.34
C PRO A 264 -17.13 10.44 1.48
N ASP A 265 -16.49 9.91 2.52
CA ASP A 265 -15.08 10.17 2.82
C ASP A 265 -14.18 8.93 2.66
N LYS A 266 -14.79 7.73 2.56
CA LYS A 266 -14.08 6.48 2.29
C LYS A 266 -14.87 5.57 1.34
N VAL A 267 -14.15 4.96 0.41
CA VAL A 267 -14.60 3.77 -0.35
C VAL A 267 -13.67 2.61 -0.04
N ALA A 268 -14.21 1.42 0.18
CA ALA A 268 -13.40 0.24 0.46
C ALA A 268 -13.97 -1.02 -0.18
N ILE A 269 -13.08 -1.89 -0.64
CA ILE A 269 -13.38 -3.21 -1.18
C ILE A 269 -13.05 -4.23 -0.09
N TYR A 270 -13.98 -5.13 0.23
CA TYR A 270 -13.80 -6.20 1.20
C TYR A 270 -13.88 -7.56 0.52
N ARG A 271 -12.92 -8.43 0.87
CA ARG A 271 -12.85 -9.82 0.42
C ARG A 271 -13.96 -10.68 1.07
N PRO A 272 -14.25 -11.87 0.50
CA PRO A 272 -15.07 -12.87 1.18
C PRO A 272 -14.47 -13.19 2.54
N GLY A 273 -15.25 -13.01 3.61
CA GLY A 273 -14.78 -13.16 5.00
C GLY A 273 -14.64 -11.84 5.76
N GLY A 274 -14.70 -10.70 5.06
CA GLY A 274 -14.81 -9.38 5.69
C GLY A 274 -13.49 -8.64 5.93
N THR A 275 -12.36 -9.20 5.50
CA THR A 275 -11.07 -8.48 5.46
C THR A 275 -11.13 -7.39 4.40
N GLU A 276 -10.66 -6.19 4.75
CA GLU A 276 -10.50 -5.09 3.80
C GLU A 276 -9.40 -5.47 2.79
N ALA A 277 -9.76 -5.48 1.51
CA ALA A 277 -8.78 -5.58 0.44
C ALA A 277 -8.06 -4.25 0.34
N GLU A 278 -8.72 -3.25 -0.23
CA GLU A 278 -8.21 -1.90 -0.38
C GLU A 278 -9.30 -0.92 0.06
N GLY A 279 -8.95 0.01 0.93
CA GLY A 279 -9.77 1.16 1.30
C GLY A 279 -9.01 2.45 1.04
N SER A 280 -9.73 3.45 0.56
CA SER A 280 -9.15 4.72 0.13
C SER A 280 -9.97 5.91 0.58
N THR A 281 -9.25 6.97 0.97
CA THR A 281 -9.78 8.29 1.32
C THR A 281 -9.53 9.34 0.22
N GLY A 282 -9.01 8.93 -0.93
CA GLY A 282 -8.69 9.79 -2.07
C GLY A 282 -8.91 9.12 -3.43
N ASN A 283 -8.52 9.80 -4.51
CA ASN A 283 -8.65 9.31 -5.87
C ASN A 283 -7.36 8.61 -6.33
N VAL A 284 -7.21 7.33 -6.01
CA VAL A 284 -6.02 6.55 -6.41
C VAL A 284 -5.92 6.33 -7.93
N ALA A 285 -7.03 6.46 -8.67
CA ALA A 285 -7.05 6.29 -10.12
C ALA A 285 -6.24 7.37 -10.87
N HIS A 286 -5.73 8.40 -10.18
CA HIS A 286 -4.76 9.34 -10.77
C HIS A 286 -3.44 8.66 -11.19
N ASN A 287 -3.09 7.52 -10.57
CA ASN A 287 -1.89 6.74 -10.89
C ASN A 287 -2.13 5.71 -11.99
N HIS A 288 -3.38 5.44 -12.36
CA HIS A 288 -3.69 4.45 -13.39
C HIS A 288 -3.31 4.98 -14.78
N PRO A 289 -2.85 4.12 -15.70
CA PRO A 289 -2.55 4.57 -17.06
C PRO A 289 -3.84 4.95 -17.80
N ALA A 290 -3.71 5.79 -18.83
CA ALA A 290 -4.85 6.26 -19.62
C ALA A 290 -5.65 5.13 -20.31
N LYS A 291 -5.04 3.94 -20.48
CA LYS A 291 -5.72 2.75 -21.04
C LYS A 291 -6.52 1.95 -19.99
N SER A 292 -6.33 2.23 -18.69
CA SER A 292 -7.09 1.59 -17.63
C SER A 292 -8.59 1.87 -17.79
N PRO A 293 -9.45 0.84 -17.74
CA PRO A 293 -10.90 1.01 -17.74
C PRO A 293 -11.45 1.29 -16.34
N LEU A 294 -10.61 1.28 -15.29
CA LEU A 294 -11.07 1.43 -13.91
C LEU A 294 -11.65 2.85 -13.70
N PRO A 295 -12.74 2.97 -12.92
CA PRO A 295 -13.42 4.24 -12.75
C PRO A 295 -12.60 5.17 -11.85
N SER A 296 -12.72 6.47 -12.07
CA SER A 296 -12.16 7.54 -11.23
C SER A 296 -13.28 8.48 -10.76
N GLY A 297 -13.10 9.10 -9.60
CA GLY A 297 -14.03 10.03 -8.97
C GLY A 297 -13.35 10.80 -7.84
N LYS A 298 -14.10 11.41 -6.92
CA LYS A 298 -13.53 12.00 -5.68
C LYS A 298 -12.73 10.95 -4.89
N LEU A 299 -13.29 9.76 -4.74
CA LEU A 299 -12.66 8.61 -4.11
C LEU A 299 -12.58 7.47 -5.12
N SER A 300 -11.52 6.67 -5.06
CA SER A 300 -11.46 5.41 -5.80
C SER A 300 -10.67 4.34 -5.04
N ALA A 301 -10.98 3.07 -5.33
CA ALA A 301 -10.22 1.91 -4.87
C ALA A 301 -10.27 0.80 -5.93
N ASP A 302 -9.25 -0.05 -5.96
CA ASP A 302 -9.16 -1.21 -6.86
C ASP A 302 -8.70 -2.49 -6.13
N ASP A 303 -8.93 -3.65 -6.75
CA ASP A 303 -8.40 -4.92 -6.27
C ASP A 303 -8.40 -5.95 -7.40
N ILE A 304 -7.58 -6.99 -7.25
CA ILE A 304 -7.67 -8.21 -8.04
C ILE A 304 -8.13 -9.35 -7.12
N ALA A 305 -9.29 -9.93 -7.44
CA ALA A 305 -9.90 -10.95 -6.61
C ALA A 305 -8.99 -12.18 -6.44
N ASP A 306 -8.40 -12.34 -5.28
CA ASP A 306 -7.57 -13.48 -4.89
C ASP A 306 -8.33 -14.82 -4.82
N ARG A 307 -9.66 -14.78 -4.71
CA ARG A 307 -10.54 -15.95 -4.64
C ARG A 307 -11.92 -15.69 -5.24
N THR A 308 -12.60 -16.75 -5.65
CA THR A 308 -14.00 -16.64 -6.10
C THR A 308 -14.93 -16.46 -4.89
N GLY A 309 -15.81 -15.45 -4.92
CA GLY A 309 -16.77 -15.24 -3.86
C GLY A 309 -17.55 -13.93 -3.97
N VAL A 310 -18.26 -13.59 -2.88
CA VAL A 310 -18.97 -12.32 -2.74
C VAL A 310 -18.07 -11.31 -2.06
N TYR A 311 -17.70 -10.28 -2.81
CA TYR A 311 -16.97 -9.11 -2.33
C TYR A 311 -17.97 -8.02 -1.96
N ARG A 312 -17.55 -7.08 -1.11
CA ARG A 312 -18.38 -5.90 -0.75
C ARG A 312 -17.63 -4.63 -1.10
N VAL A 313 -18.28 -3.69 -1.79
CA VAL A 313 -17.85 -2.31 -1.91
C VAL A 313 -18.60 -1.50 -0.88
N ARG A 314 -17.90 -0.96 0.11
CA ARG A 314 -18.46 -0.12 1.17
C ARG A 314 -18.23 1.34 0.83
N VAL A 315 -19.28 2.13 0.94
CA VAL A 315 -19.21 3.60 0.88
C VAL A 315 -19.58 4.14 2.24
N SER A 316 -18.70 4.94 2.86
CA SER A 316 -18.91 5.46 4.21
C SER A 316 -18.47 6.90 4.38
N GLY A 317 -19.04 7.57 5.39
CA GLY A 317 -18.71 8.95 5.73
C GLY A 317 -19.48 9.44 6.96
N ASP A 318 -19.02 10.56 7.50
CA ASP A 318 -19.61 11.21 8.67
C ASP A 318 -20.55 12.38 8.32
N VAL A 319 -20.81 12.61 7.03
CA VAL A 319 -21.68 13.67 6.52
C VAL A 319 -22.90 13.09 5.80
N THR A 320 -24.08 13.66 6.07
CA THR A 320 -25.32 13.32 5.35
C THR A 320 -25.32 13.92 3.96
N GLY A 321 -25.74 13.13 2.98
CA GLY A 321 -25.90 13.62 1.61
C GLY A 321 -25.84 12.53 0.57
N SER A 322 -26.06 12.94 -0.67
CA SER A 322 -26.08 12.04 -1.82
C SER A 322 -24.69 11.77 -2.36
N TYR A 323 -24.57 10.62 -3.02
CA TYR A 323 -23.36 10.22 -3.73
C TYR A 323 -23.71 9.40 -4.96
N THR A 324 -22.76 9.30 -5.88
CA THR A 324 -22.83 8.39 -7.02
C THR A 324 -21.65 7.42 -6.90
N LEU A 325 -21.93 6.12 -6.87
CA LEU A 325 -20.95 5.04 -6.88
C LEU A 325 -20.92 4.42 -8.27
N THR A 326 -19.74 4.31 -8.88
CA THR A 326 -19.50 3.49 -10.07
C THR A 326 -18.65 2.29 -9.68
N VAL A 327 -19.11 1.09 -10.00
CA VAL A 327 -18.35 -0.15 -9.82
C VAL A 327 -18.15 -0.80 -11.19
N LEU A 328 -16.90 -1.10 -11.53
CA LEU A 328 -16.53 -1.82 -12.73
C LEU A 328 -15.80 -3.12 -12.37
N THR A 329 -16.10 -4.18 -13.11
CA THR A 329 -15.38 -5.47 -13.04
C THR A 329 -14.93 -5.89 -14.43
N THR A 330 -13.74 -6.47 -14.54
CA THR A 330 -13.17 -6.96 -15.80
C THR A 330 -12.17 -8.09 -15.55
N ARG A 331 -11.56 -8.62 -16.62
CA ARG A 331 -10.36 -9.47 -16.55
C ARG A 331 -9.10 -8.64 -16.85
N PRO A 332 -7.92 -9.09 -16.39
CA PRO A 332 -6.64 -8.56 -16.84
C PRO A 332 -6.55 -8.54 -18.36
N ASN A 333 -5.83 -7.56 -18.91
CA ASN A 333 -5.81 -7.34 -20.35
C ASN A 333 -5.16 -8.49 -21.12
N LEU A 334 -4.06 -9.05 -20.61
CA LEU A 334 -3.32 -10.11 -21.29
C LEU A 334 -4.10 -11.43 -21.38
N GLU A 335 -4.95 -11.76 -20.40
CA GLU A 335 -5.83 -12.94 -20.48
C GLU A 335 -6.87 -12.83 -21.60
N ARG A 336 -7.19 -11.60 -22.00
CA ARG A 336 -8.11 -11.32 -23.12
C ARG A 336 -7.40 -11.45 -24.47
N THR A 337 -6.11 -11.12 -24.54
CA THR A 337 -5.34 -11.15 -25.78
C THR A 337 -4.63 -12.49 -26.00
N GLY A 338 -4.40 -13.27 -24.93
CA GLY A 338 -3.58 -14.49 -24.97
C GLY A 338 -2.09 -14.23 -25.18
N ARG A 339 -1.64 -12.98 -25.03
CA ARG A 339 -0.26 -12.57 -25.30
C ARG A 339 0.59 -12.62 -24.03
N VAL A 340 1.87 -12.90 -24.21
CA VAL A 340 2.87 -12.91 -23.12
C VAL A 340 3.65 -11.62 -23.19
N GLN A 341 3.59 -10.80 -22.15
CA GLN A 341 4.34 -9.55 -22.08
C GLN A 341 5.85 -9.80 -21.99
N THR A 342 6.61 -8.85 -22.51
CA THR A 342 8.06 -8.81 -22.41
C THR A 342 8.46 -7.59 -21.59
N ILE A 343 9.39 -7.77 -20.66
CA ILE A 343 10.02 -6.70 -19.90
C ILE A 343 11.48 -6.65 -20.35
N VAL A 344 11.90 -5.50 -20.86
CA VAL A 344 13.28 -5.26 -21.30
C VAL A 344 14.00 -4.44 -20.25
N LEU A 345 15.13 -4.95 -19.75
CA LEU A 345 16.02 -4.19 -18.87
C LEU A 345 17.06 -3.45 -19.71
N ASP A 346 16.92 -2.12 -19.79
CA ASP A 346 17.72 -1.25 -20.63
C ASP A 346 18.93 -0.67 -19.89
N PHE A 347 20.09 -1.29 -20.07
CA PHE A 347 21.36 -0.85 -19.47
C PHE A 347 22.13 0.18 -20.31
N ALA A 348 21.73 0.38 -21.58
CA ALA A 348 22.43 1.23 -22.53
C ALA A 348 22.11 2.73 -22.39
N GLY A 349 21.28 3.09 -21.41
CA GLY A 349 20.66 4.42 -21.32
C GLY A 349 19.55 4.57 -22.38
N ALA A 350 18.78 5.64 -22.24
CA ALA A 350 17.60 5.86 -23.06
C ALA A 350 17.45 7.34 -23.43
N ARG A 351 16.48 7.61 -24.30
CA ARG A 351 16.04 8.97 -24.58
C ARG A 351 14.53 9.06 -24.35
N LEU A 352 14.16 9.59 -23.19
CA LEU A 352 12.77 9.65 -22.72
C LEU A 352 12.39 11.07 -22.32
N ASP A 353 11.10 11.38 -22.30
CA ASP A 353 10.59 12.66 -21.76
C ASP A 353 10.16 12.44 -20.31
N PRO A 354 10.86 12.98 -19.29
CA PRO A 354 10.54 12.70 -17.89
C PRO A 354 9.14 13.15 -17.47
N SER A 355 8.49 14.02 -18.24
CA SER A 355 7.11 14.42 -17.95
C SER A 355 6.07 13.29 -18.09
N ILE A 356 6.45 12.14 -18.67
CA ILE A 356 5.60 10.94 -18.66
C ILE A 356 5.34 10.41 -17.24
N PHE A 357 6.20 10.74 -16.27
CA PHE A 357 6.05 10.34 -14.86
C PHE A 357 5.22 11.32 -14.04
N ALA A 358 4.58 12.31 -14.65
CA ALA A 358 3.79 13.32 -13.92
C ALA A 358 2.63 12.73 -13.10
N GLY A 359 2.18 11.52 -13.43
CA GLY A 359 1.16 10.79 -12.68
C GLY A 359 1.67 10.23 -11.34
N ALA A 360 2.97 9.97 -11.19
CA ALA A 360 3.55 9.24 -10.05
C ALA A 360 3.69 10.06 -8.75
N GLY A 361 2.95 11.17 -8.62
CA GLY A 361 2.99 12.02 -7.42
C GLY A 361 4.28 12.80 -7.18
N LEU A 362 5.22 12.77 -8.13
CA LEU A 362 6.47 13.52 -8.06
C LEU A 362 6.28 15.01 -8.46
N PRO A 363 7.17 15.92 -8.00
CA PRO A 363 7.15 17.31 -8.43
C PRO A 363 7.14 17.46 -9.96
N PRO A 364 6.41 18.44 -10.51
CA PRO A 364 6.34 18.63 -11.96
C PRO A 364 7.72 18.83 -12.59
N VAL A 365 8.05 18.00 -13.58
CA VAL A 365 9.26 18.12 -14.39
C VAL A 365 8.96 18.74 -15.74
N ALA A 366 9.90 19.54 -16.26
CA ALA A 366 9.73 20.21 -17.55
C ALA A 366 9.72 19.20 -18.70
N ALA A 367 8.66 19.25 -19.52
CA ALA A 367 8.53 18.42 -20.71
C ALA A 367 9.72 18.57 -21.68
N GLY A 368 9.97 17.51 -22.40
CA GLY A 368 10.95 17.42 -23.47
C GLY A 368 11.96 16.30 -23.23
N PRO A 369 12.40 15.64 -24.31
CA PRO A 369 13.23 14.45 -24.21
C PRO A 369 14.62 14.76 -23.62
N ARG A 370 15.07 13.91 -22.72
CA ARG A 370 16.39 13.89 -22.07
C ARG A 370 17.10 12.60 -22.43
N ALA A 371 18.41 12.66 -22.59
CA ALA A 371 19.24 11.47 -22.68
C ALA A 371 19.62 11.05 -21.26
N THR A 372 19.49 9.77 -20.94
CA THR A 372 19.93 9.22 -19.66
C THR A 372 21.25 8.51 -19.84
N SER A 373 22.14 8.66 -18.87
CA SER A 373 23.43 7.98 -18.87
C SER A 373 23.27 6.45 -18.79
N PRO A 374 24.04 5.66 -19.56
CA PRO A 374 24.02 4.19 -19.46
C PRO A 374 24.57 3.69 -18.12
N MET A 375 24.27 2.45 -17.74
CA MET A 375 24.80 1.82 -16.52
C MET A 375 26.33 1.88 -16.45
N ARG A 376 27.04 1.72 -17.59
CA ARG A 376 28.51 1.82 -17.63
C ARG A 376 29.08 3.15 -17.11
N SER A 377 28.30 4.23 -17.14
CA SER A 377 28.75 5.54 -16.63
C SER A 377 28.89 5.57 -15.11
N PHE A 378 28.36 4.57 -14.40
CA PHE A 378 28.30 4.52 -12.93
C PHE A 378 29.24 3.47 -12.31
N LEU A 379 29.86 2.61 -13.13
CA LEU A 379 30.72 1.51 -12.66
C LEU A 379 31.91 2.01 -11.84
N ASP A 380 32.60 3.05 -12.32
CA ASP A 380 33.72 3.66 -11.61
C ASP A 380 33.31 4.16 -10.21
N GLY A 381 32.06 4.63 -10.06
CA GLY A 381 31.49 5.06 -8.79
C GLY A 381 31.40 3.93 -7.75
N TRP A 382 31.23 2.69 -8.20
CA TRP A 382 31.30 1.49 -7.35
C TRP A 382 32.69 0.84 -7.35
N GLY A 383 33.67 1.45 -8.02
CA GLY A 383 35.00 0.89 -8.26
C GLY A 383 34.95 -0.45 -9.00
N LEU A 384 34.04 -0.58 -9.96
CA LEU A 384 33.98 -1.64 -10.95
C LEU A 384 34.60 -1.15 -12.26
N ASP A 385 35.21 -2.05 -13.02
CA ASP A 385 35.83 -1.71 -14.30
C ASP A 385 34.84 -1.97 -15.45
N ALA A 386 35.16 -1.48 -16.66
CA ALA A 386 34.32 -1.70 -17.85
C ALA A 386 34.07 -3.19 -18.17
N SER A 387 34.96 -4.10 -17.75
CA SER A 387 34.74 -5.55 -17.91
C SER A 387 33.61 -6.11 -17.04
N ASP A 388 33.20 -5.38 -16.01
CA ASP A 388 32.17 -5.80 -15.06
C ASP A 388 30.74 -5.41 -15.51
N GLU A 389 30.60 -4.60 -16.57
CA GLU A 389 29.29 -4.18 -17.11
C GLU A 389 28.39 -5.38 -17.46
N LEU A 390 28.93 -6.33 -18.21
CA LEU A 390 28.18 -7.53 -18.62
C LEU A 390 27.90 -8.49 -17.45
N PRO A 391 28.89 -8.86 -16.61
CA PRO A 391 28.61 -9.61 -15.38
C PRO A 391 27.55 -8.97 -14.48
N LEU A 392 27.55 -7.64 -14.33
CA LEU A 392 26.59 -6.93 -13.50
C LEU A 392 25.18 -6.95 -14.11
N SER A 393 25.04 -6.62 -15.40
CA SER A 393 23.73 -6.67 -16.08
C SER A 393 23.14 -8.09 -16.08
N ASP A 394 23.97 -9.12 -16.18
CA ASP A 394 23.54 -10.52 -16.03
C ASP A 394 23.05 -10.85 -14.64
N ALA A 395 23.79 -10.42 -13.61
CA ALA A 395 23.42 -10.66 -12.23
C ALA A 395 22.11 -9.94 -11.88
N ILE A 396 21.93 -8.69 -12.32
CA ILE A 396 20.68 -7.93 -12.18
C ILE A 396 19.54 -8.67 -12.88
N THR A 397 19.72 -9.04 -14.16
CA THR A 397 18.65 -9.72 -14.92
C THR A 397 18.29 -11.07 -14.31
N ALA A 398 19.26 -11.83 -13.81
CA ALA A 398 19.01 -13.11 -13.16
C ALA A 398 18.21 -12.95 -11.86
N ALA A 399 18.53 -11.92 -11.06
CA ALA A 399 17.79 -11.61 -9.85
C ALA A 399 16.36 -11.11 -10.13
N VAL A 400 16.16 -10.27 -11.17
CA VAL A 400 14.82 -9.85 -11.62
C VAL A 400 14.01 -11.04 -12.15
N ARG A 401 14.64 -11.94 -12.93
CA ARG A 401 13.98 -13.19 -13.36
C ARG A 401 13.59 -14.07 -12.17
N ARG A 402 14.35 -14.06 -11.08
CA ARG A 402 13.97 -14.78 -9.87
C ARG A 402 12.70 -14.19 -9.26
N SER A 403 12.67 -12.90 -8.96
CA SER A 403 11.56 -12.23 -8.26
C SER A 403 10.30 -12.13 -9.12
N VAL A 404 10.40 -11.63 -10.36
CA VAL A 404 9.26 -11.30 -11.22
C VAL A 404 8.74 -12.53 -11.97
N GLN A 405 9.58 -13.53 -12.23
CA GLN A 405 9.21 -14.70 -13.04
C GLN A 405 9.19 -16.00 -12.23
N ALA A 406 10.31 -16.41 -11.64
CA ALA A 406 10.42 -17.74 -11.02
C ALA A 406 9.62 -17.87 -9.71
N ASP A 407 9.69 -16.89 -8.82
CA ASP A 407 9.00 -16.91 -7.53
C ASP A 407 7.47 -16.83 -7.74
N VAL A 408 7.02 -15.98 -8.69
CA VAL A 408 5.60 -15.87 -9.05
C VAL A 408 5.07 -17.15 -9.68
N ASP A 409 5.81 -17.77 -10.62
CA ASP A 409 5.42 -19.07 -11.21
C ASP A 409 5.36 -20.18 -10.13
N ALA A 410 6.38 -20.23 -9.26
CA ALA A 410 6.46 -21.21 -8.17
C ALA A 410 5.33 -21.07 -7.13
N SER A 411 4.75 -19.88 -6.98
CA SER A 411 3.59 -19.67 -6.10
C SER A 411 2.35 -20.44 -6.53
N ASN A 412 2.23 -20.76 -7.84
CA ASN A 412 1.08 -21.40 -8.45
C ASN A 412 -0.26 -20.67 -8.17
N VAL A 413 -0.21 -19.34 -7.94
CA VAL A 413 -1.40 -18.52 -7.75
C VAL A 413 -2.26 -18.50 -9.03
N ASN A 414 -1.62 -18.40 -10.20
CA ASN A 414 -2.26 -18.48 -11.51
C ASN A 414 -1.45 -19.34 -12.49
N HIS A 415 -2.00 -20.49 -12.89
CA HIS A 415 -1.41 -21.39 -13.89
C HIS A 415 -1.25 -20.78 -15.30
N ARG A 416 -1.84 -19.60 -15.55
CA ARG A 416 -1.71 -18.83 -16.80
C ARG A 416 -0.70 -17.70 -16.70
N PHE A 417 -0.02 -17.55 -15.57
CA PHE A 417 1.06 -16.60 -15.43
C PHE A 417 2.17 -16.90 -16.46
N ALA A 418 2.61 -15.88 -17.19
CA ALA A 418 3.76 -15.97 -18.07
C ALA A 418 4.31 -14.58 -18.39
N VAL A 419 5.62 -14.41 -18.23
CA VAL A 419 6.35 -13.19 -18.58
C VAL A 419 7.70 -13.54 -19.18
N ARG A 420 8.20 -12.68 -20.07
CA ARG A 420 9.57 -12.75 -20.60
C ARG A 420 10.37 -11.58 -20.05
N VAL A 421 11.50 -11.83 -19.41
CA VAL A 421 12.43 -10.76 -19.00
C VAL A 421 13.69 -10.85 -19.85
N LEU A 422 14.03 -9.78 -20.57
CA LEU A 422 15.20 -9.70 -21.47
C LEU A 422 16.30 -8.83 -20.86
N ASN A 423 17.56 -9.23 -21.08
CA ASN A 423 18.71 -8.40 -20.76
C ASN A 423 19.03 -7.55 -22.00
N GLY A 424 18.75 -6.25 -22.01
CA GLY A 424 19.01 -5.37 -23.16
C GLY A 424 20.50 -5.24 -23.54
N ALA A 425 21.43 -5.66 -22.68
CA ALA A 425 22.86 -5.74 -23.01
C ALA A 425 23.24 -7.00 -23.81
N ARG A 426 22.35 -8.01 -23.87
CA ARG A 426 22.60 -9.31 -24.53
C ARG A 426 21.59 -9.65 -25.60
N ASP A 427 20.33 -9.42 -25.29
CA ASP A 427 19.18 -9.82 -26.09
C ASP A 427 18.82 -8.67 -27.03
N PRO A 428 18.49 -8.96 -28.30
CA PRO A 428 18.01 -7.92 -29.21
C PRO A 428 16.62 -7.44 -28.79
N GLU A 429 16.38 -6.15 -29.01
CA GLU A 429 15.06 -5.53 -28.85
C GLU A 429 13.97 -6.30 -29.61
N PRO A 430 12.80 -6.56 -28.99
CA PRO A 430 11.65 -7.12 -29.69
C PRO A 430 11.28 -6.33 -30.95
N ALA A 431 11.08 -7.02 -32.07
CA ALA A 431 10.70 -6.38 -33.33
C ALA A 431 9.26 -5.83 -33.31
N ASP A 432 8.38 -6.42 -32.51
CA ASP A 432 7.04 -5.91 -32.21
C ASP A 432 7.10 -5.25 -30.82
N PRO A 433 6.93 -3.92 -30.71
CA PRO A 433 6.96 -3.21 -29.44
C PRO A 433 5.66 -3.36 -28.64
N SER A 434 4.68 -4.12 -29.14
CA SER A 434 3.43 -4.38 -28.42
C SER A 434 3.66 -5.36 -27.27
N ASP A 435 3.08 -5.06 -26.11
CA ASP A 435 3.28 -5.80 -24.85
C ASP A 435 4.76 -5.86 -24.43
N VAL A 436 5.45 -4.73 -24.57
CA VAL A 436 6.84 -4.56 -24.16
C VAL A 436 6.93 -3.39 -23.18
N ASP A 437 7.27 -3.70 -21.93
CA ASP A 437 7.65 -2.72 -20.93
C ASP A 437 9.16 -2.49 -20.97
N HIS A 438 9.56 -1.24 -20.73
CA HIS A 438 10.97 -0.85 -20.67
C HIS A 438 11.34 -0.40 -19.26
N VAL A 439 12.34 -1.04 -18.67
CA VAL A 439 12.93 -0.60 -17.40
C VAL A 439 14.35 -0.10 -17.65
N ILE A 440 14.53 1.20 -17.58
CA ILE A 440 15.81 1.86 -17.82
C ILE A 440 16.65 1.78 -16.56
N VAL A 441 17.79 1.11 -16.63
CA VAL A 441 18.74 0.99 -15.53
C VAL A 441 19.92 1.92 -15.81
N GLY A 442 19.78 3.16 -15.36
CA GLY A 442 20.70 4.25 -15.68
C GLY A 442 20.05 5.62 -15.57
N GLY A 443 20.86 6.65 -15.74
CA GLY A 443 20.45 8.04 -15.60
C GLY A 443 20.65 8.60 -14.19
N THR A 444 20.39 9.90 -14.06
CA THR A 444 20.60 10.65 -12.82
C THR A 444 19.40 11.53 -12.49
N VAL A 445 19.24 11.89 -11.22
CA VAL A 445 18.26 12.89 -10.77
C VAL A 445 18.46 14.22 -11.52
N ALA A 446 19.70 14.60 -11.80
CA ALA A 446 20.00 15.85 -12.52
C ALA A 446 19.61 15.81 -14.01
N GLU A 447 19.69 14.65 -14.66
CA GLU A 447 19.32 14.47 -16.07
C GLU A 447 17.80 14.46 -16.26
N THR A 448 17.06 13.86 -15.33
CA THR A 448 15.61 13.65 -15.41
C THR A 448 14.81 14.75 -14.71
N GLY A 449 15.37 15.32 -13.65
CA GLY A 449 14.68 16.20 -12.71
C GLY A 449 13.80 15.47 -11.69
N LEU A 450 13.83 14.13 -11.66
CA LEU A 450 12.99 13.29 -10.80
C LEU A 450 13.71 13.01 -9.46
N PRO A 451 13.21 13.49 -8.31
CA PRO A 451 13.90 13.38 -7.02
C PRO A 451 13.66 12.01 -6.34
N THR A 452 13.92 10.91 -7.04
CA THR A 452 13.71 9.53 -6.55
C THR A 452 14.85 8.61 -6.99
N LEU A 453 14.89 7.37 -6.47
CA LEU A 453 15.78 6.31 -6.96
C LEU A 453 15.15 5.53 -8.12
N GLY A 454 13.83 5.35 -8.08
CA GLY A 454 13.04 4.60 -9.05
C GLY A 454 11.67 5.25 -9.25
N VAL A 455 11.13 5.11 -10.45
CA VAL A 455 9.72 5.44 -10.73
C VAL A 455 9.21 4.71 -11.97
N SER A 456 7.94 4.32 -11.91
CA SER A 456 7.16 3.79 -13.03
C SER A 456 6.14 4.82 -13.54
N THR A 457 5.77 4.75 -14.82
CA THR A 457 4.80 5.67 -15.43
C THR A 457 3.40 5.56 -14.83
N SER A 458 3.05 4.41 -14.27
CA SER A 458 1.73 4.17 -13.71
C SER A 458 1.71 3.03 -12.67
N ILE A 459 0.61 2.96 -11.93
CA ILE A 459 0.18 1.77 -11.20
C ILE A 459 -1.00 1.17 -11.97
N ASP A 460 -0.78 0.05 -12.66
CA ASP A 460 -1.76 -0.49 -13.62
C ASP A 460 -2.41 -1.79 -13.12
N THR A 461 -3.38 -1.67 -12.22
CA THR A 461 -4.12 -2.81 -11.67
C THR A 461 -4.89 -3.54 -12.76
N GLY A 462 -4.35 -4.68 -13.22
CA GLY A 462 -4.90 -5.47 -14.32
C GLY A 462 -4.11 -5.37 -15.63
N ASN A 463 -3.03 -4.59 -15.64
CA ASN A 463 -2.04 -4.47 -16.71
C ASN A 463 -2.69 -4.14 -18.06
N PHE A 464 -3.52 -3.11 -18.09
CA PHE A 464 -4.25 -2.62 -19.26
C PHE A 464 -3.38 -1.86 -20.26
N ASP A 465 -2.33 -1.17 -19.81
CA ASP A 465 -1.25 -0.62 -20.61
C ASP A 465 0.01 -1.47 -20.50
N THR A 466 0.15 -2.41 -21.42
CA THR A 466 1.29 -3.34 -21.45
C THR A 466 2.55 -2.73 -22.07
N GLN A 467 2.70 -1.40 -21.99
CA GLN A 467 3.80 -0.65 -22.60
C GLN A 467 4.26 0.48 -21.67
N ASP A 468 4.39 0.16 -20.38
CA ASP A 468 4.87 1.10 -19.38
C ASP A 468 6.37 1.32 -19.49
N THR A 469 6.82 2.44 -18.93
CA THR A 469 8.24 2.77 -18.81
C THR A 469 8.56 3.01 -17.35
N SER A 470 9.63 2.38 -16.87
CA SER A 470 10.19 2.64 -15.55
C SER A 470 11.65 3.07 -15.68
N ILE A 471 12.17 3.77 -14.68
CA ILE A 471 13.57 4.18 -14.64
C ILE A 471 14.14 4.05 -13.23
N ILE A 472 15.34 3.47 -13.14
CA ILE A 472 16.16 3.39 -11.92
C ILE A 472 17.39 4.27 -12.11
N MET A 473 17.46 5.36 -11.34
CA MET A 473 18.56 6.33 -11.38
C MET A 473 19.71 5.87 -10.48
N LEU A 474 20.94 5.94 -11.01
CA LEU A 474 22.10 5.30 -10.39
C LEU A 474 23.06 6.28 -9.70
N ASP A 475 22.88 7.59 -9.88
CA ASP A 475 23.78 8.61 -9.35
C ASP A 475 23.88 8.62 -7.82
N VAL A 476 22.74 8.54 -7.14
CA VAL A 476 22.71 8.47 -5.68
C VAL A 476 23.30 7.13 -5.20
N LEU A 477 22.90 6.02 -5.85
CA LEU A 477 23.36 4.67 -5.50
C LEU A 477 24.88 4.49 -5.70
N SER A 478 25.47 5.15 -6.68
CA SER A 478 26.92 5.16 -6.95
C SER A 478 27.65 6.35 -6.33
N GLY A 479 26.98 7.11 -5.45
CA GLY A 479 27.50 8.34 -4.85
C GLY A 479 28.55 8.12 -3.75
N SER A 480 28.77 9.15 -2.91
CA SER A 480 29.71 9.07 -1.79
C SER A 480 29.29 8.06 -0.73
N ALA A 481 30.25 7.36 -0.11
CA ALA A 481 30.03 6.50 1.05
C ALA A 481 29.52 7.26 2.29
N ASP A 482 29.60 8.59 2.33
CA ASP A 482 29.03 9.40 3.41
C ASP A 482 27.50 9.48 3.33
N ASN A 483 26.90 9.14 2.19
CA ASN A 483 25.46 9.15 1.97
C ASN A 483 24.89 7.75 2.23
N THR A 484 23.97 7.61 3.19
CA THR A 484 23.32 6.33 3.52
C THR A 484 22.40 5.78 2.43
N SER A 485 22.06 6.59 1.41
CA SER A 485 21.40 6.14 0.18
C SER A 485 22.38 5.62 -0.87
N SER A 486 23.69 5.74 -0.66
CA SER A 486 24.69 5.18 -1.56
C SER A 486 25.05 3.76 -1.16
N LEU A 487 25.16 2.86 -2.14
CA LEU A 487 25.64 1.50 -1.90
C LEU A 487 27.08 1.49 -1.37
N ASN A 488 27.87 2.52 -1.69
CA ASN A 488 29.23 2.66 -1.19
C ASN A 488 29.29 2.87 0.33
N HIS A 489 28.20 3.31 0.97
CA HIS A 489 28.12 3.41 2.43
C HIS A 489 28.29 2.04 3.10
N TYR A 490 27.80 0.99 2.44
CA TYR A 490 27.76 -0.37 2.97
C TYR A 490 28.84 -1.28 2.39
N MET A 491 29.66 -0.79 1.44
CA MET A 491 30.67 -1.63 0.79
C MET A 491 32.06 -1.40 1.37
N THR A 492 32.77 -2.51 1.60
CA THR A 492 34.18 -2.52 2.03
C THR A 492 35.03 -3.30 1.02
N PRO A 493 36.36 -3.39 1.19
CA PRO A 493 37.19 -4.27 0.36
C PRO A 493 36.83 -5.77 0.45
N GLN A 494 36.02 -6.17 1.43
CA GLN A 494 35.57 -7.56 1.63
C GLN A 494 34.29 -7.86 0.83
N SER A 495 33.56 -6.83 0.43
CA SER A 495 32.27 -6.95 -0.25
C SER A 495 32.39 -7.66 -1.60
N ASN A 496 31.50 -8.61 -1.86
CA ASN A 496 31.20 -9.02 -3.22
C ASN A 496 30.32 -7.94 -3.88
N ARG A 497 30.98 -6.94 -4.48
CA ARG A 497 30.33 -5.76 -5.07
C ARG A 497 29.25 -6.12 -6.08
N ILE A 498 29.53 -7.02 -7.01
CA ILE A 498 28.55 -7.42 -8.03
C ILE A 498 27.33 -8.07 -7.36
N ALA A 499 27.53 -8.96 -6.40
CA ALA A 499 26.41 -9.61 -5.71
C ALA A 499 25.54 -8.59 -4.95
N TYR A 500 26.16 -7.66 -4.23
CA TYR A 500 25.42 -6.64 -3.50
C TYR A 500 24.68 -5.68 -4.43
N ILE A 501 25.39 -5.06 -5.38
CA ILE A 501 24.82 -4.07 -6.31
C ILE A 501 23.69 -4.71 -7.13
N SER A 502 23.90 -5.93 -7.63
CA SER A 502 22.86 -6.61 -8.41
C SER A 502 21.62 -6.94 -7.59
N ARG A 503 21.76 -7.35 -6.32
CA ARG A 503 20.61 -7.58 -5.43
C ARG A 503 19.80 -6.31 -5.24
N VAL A 504 20.45 -5.20 -4.86
CA VAL A 504 19.74 -3.94 -4.59
C VAL A 504 19.07 -3.39 -5.86
N ILE A 505 19.81 -3.31 -6.98
CA ILE A 505 19.24 -2.82 -8.23
C ILE A 505 18.12 -3.74 -8.74
N ALA A 506 18.25 -5.06 -8.61
CA ALA A 506 17.20 -5.99 -9.01
C ALA A 506 15.94 -5.84 -8.15
N ASN A 507 16.06 -5.60 -6.85
CA ASN A 507 14.90 -5.32 -6.01
C ASN A 507 14.19 -4.03 -6.46
N LEU A 508 14.94 -2.93 -6.67
CA LEU A 508 14.38 -1.67 -7.19
C LEU A 508 13.71 -1.84 -8.56
N VAL A 509 14.37 -2.53 -9.50
CA VAL A 509 13.78 -2.84 -10.82
C VAL A 509 12.48 -3.64 -10.65
N SER A 510 12.48 -4.65 -9.79
CA SER A 510 11.31 -5.50 -9.58
C SER A 510 10.18 -4.76 -8.87
N HIS A 511 10.49 -3.79 -8.00
CA HIS A 511 9.54 -2.89 -7.36
C HIS A 511 8.81 -2.03 -8.39
N GLU A 512 9.54 -1.39 -9.30
CA GLU A 512 8.93 -0.56 -10.36
C GLU A 512 8.12 -1.39 -11.37
N ILE A 513 8.57 -2.61 -11.68
CA ILE A 513 7.76 -3.57 -12.44
C ILE A 513 6.49 -3.91 -11.65
N GLY A 514 6.57 -4.03 -10.33
CA GLY A 514 5.42 -4.21 -9.45
C GLY A 514 4.37 -3.13 -9.68
N HIS A 515 4.76 -1.86 -9.72
CA HIS A 515 3.86 -0.76 -10.06
C HIS A 515 3.28 -0.90 -11.47
N SER A 516 4.11 -1.15 -12.50
CA SER A 516 3.59 -1.28 -13.88
C SER A 516 2.60 -2.42 -14.07
N VAL A 517 2.54 -3.40 -13.16
CA VAL A 517 1.55 -4.49 -13.18
C VAL A 517 0.48 -4.37 -12.09
N GLY A 518 0.46 -3.27 -11.34
CA GLY A 518 -0.65 -2.85 -10.49
C GLY A 518 -0.45 -2.96 -8.99
N ASN A 519 0.77 -3.12 -8.49
CA ASN A 519 1.04 -3.10 -7.05
C ASN A 519 1.20 -1.66 -6.54
N TRP A 520 0.68 -1.41 -5.34
CA TRP A 520 0.91 -0.21 -4.55
C TRP A 520 2.00 -0.47 -3.52
N HIS A 521 2.36 0.56 -2.76
CA HIS A 521 3.33 0.40 -1.69
C HIS A 521 2.73 -0.31 -0.48
N THR A 522 3.58 -1.08 0.18
CA THR A 522 3.31 -1.71 1.48
C THR A 522 4.08 -1.01 2.60
N THR A 523 3.67 -1.25 3.85
CA THR A 523 4.38 -0.71 5.03
C THR A 523 5.71 -1.43 5.23
N SER A 524 6.71 -0.73 5.76
CA SER A 524 8.00 -1.29 6.17
C SER A 524 8.15 -1.42 7.69
N ASP A 525 7.19 -0.88 8.45
CA ASP A 525 7.27 -0.71 9.90
C ASP A 525 6.85 -1.96 10.70
N ASP A 526 6.44 -3.03 10.03
CA ASP A 526 5.92 -4.24 10.68
C ASP A 526 6.97 -5.36 10.87
N GLY A 527 8.19 -5.12 10.36
CA GLY A 527 9.31 -6.06 10.42
C GLY A 527 9.24 -7.20 9.39
N VAL A 528 8.31 -7.13 8.44
CA VAL A 528 8.26 -7.96 7.24
C VAL A 528 8.84 -7.13 6.09
N PHE A 529 9.82 -7.68 5.37
CA PHE A 529 10.42 -6.99 4.23
C PHE A 529 9.86 -7.55 2.92
N GLY A 530 8.89 -6.84 2.36
CA GLY A 530 8.29 -7.07 1.05
C GLY A 530 9.02 -6.33 -0.06
N LEU A 531 8.80 -6.78 -1.30
CA LEU A 531 9.36 -6.09 -2.47
C LEU A 531 8.70 -4.71 -2.71
N MET A 532 7.49 -4.49 -2.21
CA MET A 532 6.71 -3.26 -2.42
C MET A 532 6.77 -2.29 -1.24
N ASP A 533 7.63 -2.54 -0.25
CA ASP A 533 7.72 -1.66 0.91
C ASP A 533 8.21 -0.27 0.51
N HIS A 534 7.64 0.78 1.13
CA HIS A 534 7.93 2.17 0.76
C HIS A 534 9.29 2.71 1.27
N ASP A 535 10.23 1.85 1.66
CA ASP A 535 11.45 2.25 2.38
C ASP A 535 12.78 1.81 1.73
N LYS A 536 13.87 1.97 2.48
CA LYS A 536 15.23 1.64 2.05
C LYS A 536 15.65 0.21 2.36
N SER A 537 14.73 -0.67 2.76
CA SER A 537 15.04 -2.07 3.08
C SER A 537 15.76 -2.81 1.94
N PHE A 538 15.58 -2.36 0.69
CA PHE A 538 16.33 -2.84 -0.47
C PHE A 538 17.86 -2.83 -0.27
N MET A 539 18.37 -1.87 0.50
CA MET A 539 19.79 -1.65 0.78
C MET A 539 20.29 -2.36 2.05
N ASP A 540 19.48 -3.17 2.73
CA ASP A 540 19.90 -3.80 3.98
C ASP A 540 21.17 -4.66 3.78
N PRO A 541 22.31 -4.31 4.41
CA PRO A 541 23.57 -5.04 4.29
C PRO A 541 23.63 -6.29 5.19
N GLY A 542 22.62 -6.54 6.02
CA GLY A 542 22.63 -7.60 7.01
C GLY A 542 23.32 -7.22 8.33
N PRO A 543 23.38 -8.16 9.28
CA PRO A 543 23.85 -7.93 10.65
C PRO A 543 25.27 -7.36 10.81
N ASP A 544 26.19 -7.69 9.91
CA ASP A 544 27.57 -7.17 9.97
C ASP A 544 27.73 -5.73 9.44
N GLY A 545 26.67 -5.19 8.82
CA GLY A 545 26.65 -3.84 8.25
C GLY A 545 27.44 -3.70 6.94
N ILE A 546 27.89 -4.81 6.34
CA ILE A 546 28.72 -4.84 5.14
C ILE A 546 27.98 -5.58 4.02
N GLY A 547 27.53 -4.85 3.01
CA GLY A 547 26.86 -5.45 1.86
C GLY A 547 27.77 -6.37 1.05
N GLY A 548 27.19 -7.44 0.52
CA GLY A 548 27.87 -8.43 -0.31
C GLY A 548 28.62 -9.49 0.48
N THR A 549 28.22 -9.74 1.72
CA THR A 549 28.71 -10.82 2.59
C THR A 549 27.68 -11.96 2.63
N PHE A 550 27.87 -12.93 3.52
CA PHE A 550 27.01 -14.12 3.58
C PHE A 550 25.72 -13.89 4.36
N ASP A 551 25.70 -12.86 5.22
CA ASP A 551 24.57 -12.50 6.08
C ASP A 551 23.68 -11.40 5.49
N ASP A 552 24.00 -10.88 4.30
CA ASP A 552 23.06 -10.16 3.45
C ASP A 552 21.70 -10.88 3.42
N PRO A 553 20.57 -10.16 3.57
CA PRO A 553 19.27 -10.77 3.55
C PRO A 553 18.99 -11.42 2.18
N ALA A 554 18.11 -12.42 2.20
CA ALA A 554 17.61 -13.03 0.99
C ALA A 554 16.94 -11.96 0.09
N PRO A 555 16.97 -12.12 -1.24
CA PRO A 555 16.23 -11.25 -2.13
C PRO A 555 14.75 -11.21 -1.74
N GLN A 556 14.17 -10.02 -1.78
CA GLN A 556 12.77 -9.79 -1.46
C GLN A 556 11.86 -10.41 -2.53
N HIS A 557 10.59 -10.60 -2.18
CA HIS A 557 9.59 -11.24 -3.03
C HIS A 557 8.25 -10.53 -2.91
N PHE A 558 7.41 -10.68 -3.94
CA PHE A 558 6.00 -10.30 -3.85
C PHE A 558 5.29 -11.18 -2.82
N GLY A 559 4.42 -10.58 -2.02
CA GLY A 559 3.71 -11.23 -0.92
C GLY A 559 2.44 -10.47 -0.53
N VAL A 560 1.97 -10.78 0.67
CA VAL A 560 0.80 -10.14 1.27
C VAL A 560 1.27 -9.27 2.42
N ASP A 561 0.87 -8.00 2.42
CA ASP A 561 1.23 -7.03 3.44
C ASP A 561 0.13 -5.96 3.60
N THR A 562 0.30 -5.04 4.55
CA THR A 562 -0.56 -3.88 4.77
C THR A 562 -0.17 -2.76 3.81
N PHE A 563 -1.16 -2.11 3.20
CA PHE A 563 -0.91 -0.92 2.39
C PHE A 563 -0.15 0.15 3.16
N SER A 564 0.72 0.87 2.47
CA SER A 564 1.36 2.07 3.02
C SER A 564 0.31 3.16 3.22
N PRO A 565 0.14 3.70 4.44
CA PRO A 565 -0.77 4.81 4.66
C PRO A 565 -0.33 6.12 4.00
N ALA A 566 0.94 6.21 3.58
CA ALA A 566 1.45 7.33 2.79
C ALA A 566 0.77 7.46 1.42
N ASP A 567 0.23 6.36 0.88
CA ASP A 567 -0.51 6.38 -0.39
C ASP A 567 -2.01 6.75 -0.19
N GLY A 568 -2.43 7.07 1.05
CA GLY A 568 -3.84 7.29 1.38
C GLY A 568 -4.69 6.00 1.32
N LEU A 569 -4.02 4.85 1.39
CA LEU A 569 -4.60 3.52 1.30
C LEU A 569 -4.61 2.79 2.65
N SER A 570 -5.52 1.83 2.78
CA SER A 570 -5.72 1.00 3.96
C SER A 570 -6.16 -0.41 3.56
N GLY A 571 -6.02 -1.36 4.47
CA GLY A 571 -6.34 -2.77 4.21
C GLY A 571 -5.09 -3.61 3.96
N THR A 572 -5.24 -4.68 3.18
CA THR A 572 -4.18 -5.63 2.92
C THR A 572 -3.96 -5.80 1.42
N GLU A 573 -2.75 -5.51 0.97
CA GLU A 573 -2.31 -5.70 -0.40
C GLU A 573 -1.76 -7.11 -0.63
N ASP A 574 -2.22 -7.78 -1.68
CA ASP A 574 -1.69 -9.07 -2.15
C ASP A 574 -0.94 -8.83 -3.46
N THR A 575 0.29 -8.33 -3.33
CA THR A 575 1.17 -7.97 -4.45
C THR A 575 1.48 -9.18 -5.33
N LEU A 576 1.57 -10.38 -4.74
CA LEU A 576 1.80 -11.62 -5.48
C LEU A 576 0.61 -11.98 -6.37
N THR A 577 -0.62 -11.91 -5.85
CA THR A 577 -1.82 -12.14 -6.65
C THR A 577 -1.97 -11.09 -7.75
N ARG A 578 -1.75 -9.82 -7.44
CA ARG A 578 -1.82 -8.73 -8.42
C ARG A 578 -0.86 -8.95 -9.58
N THR A 579 0.43 -9.19 -9.29
CA THR A 579 1.44 -9.52 -10.31
C THR A 579 1.09 -10.79 -11.09
N ALA A 580 0.68 -11.88 -10.41
CA ALA A 580 0.37 -13.15 -11.07
C ALA A 580 -0.80 -13.06 -12.06
N PHE A 581 -1.79 -12.19 -11.80
CA PHE A 581 -2.92 -11.96 -12.71
C PHE A 581 -2.65 -10.87 -13.74
N GLY A 582 -1.94 -9.80 -13.38
CA GLY A 582 -1.51 -8.77 -14.33
C GLY A 582 -0.70 -9.35 -15.49
N LEU A 583 0.16 -10.34 -15.19
CA LEU A 583 1.02 -11.02 -16.17
C LEU A 583 0.48 -12.39 -16.64
N SER A 584 -0.84 -12.53 -16.74
CA SER A 584 -1.47 -13.79 -17.17
C SER A 584 -2.13 -13.73 -18.54
N HIS A 585 -2.12 -14.86 -19.27
CA HIS A 585 -2.53 -14.96 -20.68
C HIS A 585 -3.72 -15.89 -20.93
#